data_AF-A0A1F9JX41-F1
#
_entry.id   AF-A0A1F9JX41-F1
#
_cell.length_a   1.000
_cell.length_b   1.000
_cell.length_c   1.000
_cell.angle_alpha   90.00
_cell.angle_beta   90.00
_cell.angle_gamma   90.00
#
_symmetry.space_group_name_H-M   'P 1'
#
loop_
_entity.id
_entity.type
_entity.pdbx_description
1 polymer ?
#
loop_
_entity_poly.entity_id
_entity_poly.type
_entity_poly.pdbx_seq_one_letter_code
_entity_poly.pdbx_strand_id
1 'polypeptide(L)' 'MSKAKEELTKLVQEQPEDSSREEIVRELAFHVMVERGLADSEAGRVISNDEMARRIRSWQR' A
#
# COMPACT_ATOMS: atom_id res chain seq x y z
N MET A 1 -19.76 -11.33 -0.65
CA MET A 1 -19.38 -10.00 -1.17
C MET A 1 -18.35 -10.21 -2.28
N SER A 2 -17.81 -9.18 -2.93
CA SER A 2 -16.61 -9.41 -3.77
C SER A 2 -15.40 -9.69 -2.87
N LYS A 3 -14.43 -10.49 -3.33
CA LYS A 3 -13.21 -10.81 -2.57
C LYS A 3 -12.52 -9.56 -2.03
N ALA A 4 -12.40 -8.52 -2.87
CA ALA A 4 -11.84 -7.24 -2.48
C ALA A 4 -12.62 -6.53 -1.35
N LYS A 5 -13.95 -6.60 -1.34
CA LYS A 5 -14.76 -6.02 -0.26
C LYS A 5 -14.62 -6.78 1.05
N GLU A 6 -14.50 -8.10 1.00
CA GLU A 6 -14.32 -8.95 2.19
C GLU A 6 -12.96 -8.69 2.85
N GLU A 7 -11.91 -8.62 2.04
CA GLU A 7 -10.56 -8.33 2.48
C GLU A 7 -10.44 -6.94 3.13
N LEU A 8 -10.95 -5.90 2.47
CA LEU A 8 -10.91 -4.55 3.03
C LEU A 8 -11.78 -4.43 4.30
N THR A 9 -12.91 -5.15 4.36
CA THR A 9 -13.75 -5.17 5.56
C THR A 9 -13.02 -5.81 6.73
N LYS A 10 -12.32 -6.92 6.48
CA LYS A 10 -11.49 -7.58 7.50
C LYS A 10 -10.40 -6.65 7.99
N LEU A 11 -9.71 -5.94 7.09
CA LEU A 11 -8.66 -4.99 7.45
C LEU A 11 -9.19 -3.83 8.31
N VAL A 12 -10.42 -3.37 8.10
CA VAL A 12 -11.06 -2.37 8.99
C VAL A 12 -11.39 -2.98 10.34
N GLN A 13 -11.90 -4.21 10.37
CA GLN A 13 -12.29 -4.90 11.61
C GLN A 13 -11.10 -5.29 12.51
N GLU A 14 -9.91 -5.43 11.94
CA GLU A 14 -8.69 -5.75 12.68
C GLU A 14 -8.02 -4.51 13.31
N GLN A 15 -8.49 -3.30 13.01
CA GLN A 15 -7.94 -2.07 13.56
C GLN A 15 -8.40 -1.81 15.00
N PRO A 16 -7.61 -1.08 15.82
CA PRO A 16 -8.02 -0.66 17.15
C PRO A 16 -9.31 0.16 17.14
N GLU A 17 -10.14 0.00 18.17
CA GLU A 17 -11.42 0.72 18.34
C GLU A 17 -11.26 2.25 18.47
N ASP A 18 -10.07 2.71 18.90
CA ASP A 18 -9.73 4.13 19.04
C ASP A 18 -9.08 4.72 17.79
N SER A 19 -9.02 3.97 16.69
CA SER A 19 -8.49 4.45 15.41
C SER A 19 -9.32 5.62 14.86
N SER A 20 -8.63 6.69 14.51
CA SER A 20 -9.23 7.80 13.76
C SER A 20 -9.61 7.39 12.34
N ARG A 21 -10.48 8.19 11.71
CA ARG A 21 -10.89 7.95 10.32
C ARG A 21 -9.69 8.04 9.37
N GLU A 22 -8.77 8.95 9.67
CA GLU A 22 -7.55 9.18 8.90
C GLU A 22 -6.58 7.99 8.99
N GLU A 23 -6.46 7.36 10.16
CA GLU A 23 -5.68 6.13 10.35
C GLU A 23 -6.29 4.97 9.58
N ILE A 24 -7.61 4.80 9.66
CA ILE A 24 -8.32 3.76 8.90
C ILE A 24 -8.04 3.90 7.40
N VAL A 25 -8.21 5.11 6.85
CA VAL A 25 -7.97 5.36 5.42
C VAL A 25 -6.49 5.14 5.06
N ARG A 26 -5.56 5.55 5.92
CA ARG A 26 -4.12 5.36 5.70
C ARG A 26 -3.76 3.88 5.60
N GLU A 27 -4.26 3.05 6.51
CA GLU A 27 -4.00 1.60 6.50
C GLU A 27 -4.58 0.93 5.26
N LEU A 28 -5.82 1.29 4.87
CA LEU A 28 -6.41 0.78 3.63
C LEU A 28 -5.59 1.16 2.40
N ALA A 29 -5.11 2.41 2.32
CA ALA A 29 -4.26 2.86 1.23
C ALA A 29 -2.91 2.13 1.22
N PHE A 30 -2.31 1.93 2.40
CA PHE A 30 -1.04 1.23 2.55
C PHE A 30 -1.15 -0.23 2.08
N HIS A 31 -2.20 -0.93 2.47
CA HIS A 31 -2.48 -2.29 2.00
C HIS A 31 -2.52 -2.39 0.47
N VAL A 32 -3.27 -1.48 -0.17
CA VAL A 32 -3.34 -1.43 -1.65
C VAL A 32 -1.99 -1.13 -2.29
N MET A 33 -1.17 -0.26 -1.67
CA MET A 33 0.17 0.05 -2.15
C MET A 33 1.09 -1.18 -2.09
N VAL A 34 1.01 -1.98 -1.02
CA VAL A 34 1.79 -3.21 -0.86
C VAL A 34 1.38 -4.26 -1.89
N GLU A 35 0.09 -4.55 -2.02
CA GLU A 35 -0.44 -5.53 -2.98
C GLU A 35 -0.02 -5.18 -4.42
N ARG A 36 -0.09 -3.90 -4.78
CA ARG A 36 0.40 -3.42 -6.07
C ARG A 36 1.91 -3.66 -6.23
N GLY A 37 2.70 -3.35 -5.20
CA GLY A 37 4.14 -3.57 -5.22
C GLY A 37 4.52 -5.05 -5.37
N LEU A 38 3.78 -5.95 -4.72
CA LEU A 38 3.96 -7.40 -4.87
C LEU A 38 3.64 -7.85 -6.30
N ALA A 39 2.52 -7.39 -6.86
CA ALA A 39 2.15 -7.70 -8.24
C ALA A 39 3.13 -7.12 -9.28
N ASP A 40 3.71 -5.95 -9.01
CA ASP A 40 4.78 -5.37 -9.84
C ASP A 40 6.07 -6.19 -9.74
N SER A 41 6.43 -6.68 -8.56
CA SER A 41 7.57 -7.57 -8.33
C SER A 41 7.42 -8.90 -9.08
N GLU A 42 6.28 -9.56 -8.94
CA GLU A 42 5.98 -10.84 -9.60
C GLU A 42 6.01 -10.72 -11.13
N ALA A 43 5.54 -9.58 -11.66
CA ALA A 43 5.57 -9.31 -13.08
C ALA A 43 6.92 -8.75 -13.59
N GLY A 44 7.94 -8.65 -12.74
CA GLY A 44 9.26 -8.10 -13.09
C GLY A 44 9.27 -6.60 -13.40
N ARG A 45 8.21 -5.85 -13.02
CA ARG A 45 8.12 -4.39 -13.14
C ARG A 45 8.87 -3.69 -12.00
N VAL A 46 10.14 -4.05 -11.85
CA VAL A 46 11.03 -3.53 -10.81
C VAL A 46 12.10 -2.60 -11.41
N ILE A 47 12.71 -1.78 -10.56
CA ILE A 47 13.83 -0.91 -10.93
C ILE A 47 15.06 -1.30 -10.13
N SER A 48 16.25 -0.94 -10.64
CA SER A 48 17.48 -1.12 -9.88
C SER A 48 17.52 -0.21 -8.64
N ASN A 49 18.31 -0.62 -7.64
CA ASN A 49 18.50 0.18 -6.44
C ASN A 49 19.05 1.59 -6.73
N ASP A 50 19.95 1.70 -7.71
CA ASP A 50 20.51 2.99 -8.14
C ASP A 50 19.44 3.90 -8.75
N GLU A 51 18.55 3.35 -9.57
CA GLU A 51 17.44 4.08 -10.17
C GLU A 51 16.44 4.54 -9.11
N MET A 52 16.10 3.67 -8.15
CA MET A 52 15.26 4.02 -7.00
C MET A 52 15.85 5.22 -6.23
N ALA A 53 17.14 5.17 -5.91
CA ALA A 53 17.82 6.24 -5.18
C ALA A 53 17.82 7.57 -5.97
N ARG A 54 17.98 7.52 -7.31
CA ARG A 54 17.86 8.71 -8.17
C ARG A 54 16.46 9.33 -8.11
N ARG A 55 15.40 8.51 -8.15
CA ARG A 55 14.00 8.99 -8.08
C ARG A 55 13.69 9.66 -6.75
N ILE A 56 14.07 9.04 -5.63
CA ILE A 56 13.83 9.61 -4.30
C ILE A 56 14.46 11.00 -4.15
N ARG A 57 15.70 11.18 -4.63
CA ARG A 57 16.38 12.49 -4.60
C ARG A 57 15.68 13.56 -5.44
N SER A 58 14.88 13.19 -6.42
CA SER A 58 14.15 14.15 -7.27
C SER A 58 12.91 14.75 -6.61
N TRP A 59 12.38 14.12 -5.54
CA TRP A 59 11.15 14.57 -4.87
C TRP A 59 11.32 15.84 -4.03
N GLN A 60 12.56 16.21 -3.70
CA GLN A 60 12.88 17.42 -2.94
C GLN A 60 13.04 18.67 -3.83
N ARG A 61 12.82 18.55 -5.15
CA ARG A 61 12.83 19.67 -6.09
C ARG A 61 11.43 20.19 -6.37
#